data_AF-A0A7X6SQW8-F1
#
_entry.id   AF-A0A7X6SQW8-F1
#
_cell.length_a   1.000
_cell.length_b   1.000
_cell.length_c   1.000
_cell.angle_alpha   90.00
_cell.angle_beta   90.00
_cell.angle_gamma   90.00
#
_symmetry.space_group_name_H-M   'P 1'
#
loop_
_entity.id
_entity.type
_entity.pdbx_description
1 polymer ?
#
loop_
_entity_poly.entity_id
_entity_poly.type
_entity_poly.pdbx_seq_one_letter_code
_entity_poly.pdbx_strand_id
1 'polypeptide(L)'
;MKRSDIEITAPAGSWESLMAAVKAGADSVYFGAGGLNMRARSSFNFGADDLGRISSICRKNGMKNYITLNAVIYDSEREEMERMIDTAIISGVDGVIASDMSVIEYAFRQGFPVHLSTQLNISNTDALRFYAAYGDVAVLARELDLDRVKRIHEAIRKENICGPGGKQTRIEMFVHGALCMA
;
A
#
# COMPACT_ATOMS: atom_id res chain seq x y z
N MET A 1 -0.24 19.93 13.09
CA MET A 1 -0.99 18.82 12.46
C MET A 1 -2.41 18.85 12.98
N LYS A 2 -3.38 18.70 12.07
CA LYS A 2 -4.79 18.40 12.35
C LYS A 2 -5.00 16.90 12.15
N ARG A 3 -6.08 16.33 12.71
CA ARG A 3 -6.41 14.90 12.51
C ARG A 3 -6.53 14.52 11.02
N SER A 4 -7.03 15.44 10.21
CA SER A 4 -7.14 15.30 8.74
C SER A 4 -5.81 15.18 8.00
N ASP A 5 -4.70 15.51 8.67
CA ASP A 5 -3.36 15.41 8.08
C ASP A 5 -2.79 13.98 8.21
N ILE A 6 -3.48 13.10 8.94
CA ILE A 6 -3.08 11.71 9.21
C ILE A 6 -4.09 10.79 8.55
N GLU A 7 -3.60 9.74 7.88
CA GLU A 7 -4.42 8.65 7.38
C GLU A 7 -4.20 7.42 8.27
N ILE A 8 -5.27 6.92 8.90
CA ILE A 8 -5.25 5.68 9.68
C ILE A 8 -5.68 4.53 8.77
N THR A 9 -4.71 3.73 8.35
CA THR A 9 -4.91 2.53 7.52
C THR A 9 -5.05 1.28 8.40
N ALA A 10 -6.13 0.52 8.22
CA ALA A 10 -6.37 -0.73 8.96
C ALA A 10 -6.19 -1.99 8.08
N PRO A 11 -5.61 -3.09 8.60
CA PRO A 11 -5.64 -4.37 7.89
C PRO A 11 -7.05 -4.94 7.83
N ALA A 12 -7.49 -5.35 6.64
CA ALA A 12 -8.75 -6.04 6.41
C ALA A 12 -8.49 -7.39 5.72
N GLY A 13 -8.24 -8.45 6.50
CA GLY A 13 -7.98 -9.80 5.97
C GLY A 13 -9.23 -10.68 5.80
N SER A 14 -10.42 -10.15 6.08
CA SER A 14 -11.72 -10.84 6.00
C SER A 14 -12.87 -9.83 5.99
N TRP A 15 -14.09 -10.27 5.71
CA TRP A 15 -15.28 -9.42 5.80
C TRP A 15 -15.50 -8.85 7.20
N GLU A 16 -15.26 -9.63 8.25
CA GLU A 16 -15.40 -9.20 9.64
C GLU A 16 -14.40 -8.10 9.99
N SER A 17 -13.14 -8.26 9.60
CA SER A 17 -12.10 -7.26 9.84
C SER A 17 -12.32 -5.98 9.02
N LEU A 18 -12.81 -6.09 7.78
CA LEU A 18 -13.25 -4.94 6.98
C LEU A 18 -14.37 -4.16 7.69
N MET A 19 -15.42 -4.85 8.14
CA MET A 19 -16.53 -4.21 8.84
C MET A 19 -16.12 -3.65 10.20
N ALA A 20 -15.17 -4.27 10.89
CA ALA A 20 -14.59 -3.74 12.11
C ALA A 20 -13.82 -2.43 11.85
N ALA A 21 -13.01 -2.36 10.79
CA ALA A 21 -12.30 -1.15 10.39
C ALA A 21 -13.27 0.00 10.04
N VAL A 22 -14.36 -0.31 9.33
CA VAL A 22 -15.44 0.65 9.04
C VAL A 22 -16.05 1.19 10.34
N LYS A 23 -16.45 0.30 11.26
CA LYS A 23 -17.05 0.70 12.54
C LYS A 23 -16.09 1.49 13.43
N ALA A 24 -14.80 1.21 13.35
CA ALA A 24 -13.76 1.91 14.10
C ALA A 24 -13.42 3.30 13.53
N GLY A 25 -13.90 3.62 12.32
CA GLY A 25 -13.63 4.90 11.67
C GLY A 25 -12.19 5.01 11.14
N ALA A 26 -11.64 3.93 10.59
CA ALA A 26 -10.38 4.00 9.85
C ALA A 26 -10.55 4.87 8.59
N ASP A 27 -9.49 5.56 8.16
CA ASP A 27 -9.52 6.39 6.95
C ASP A 27 -9.35 5.53 5.69
N SER A 28 -8.67 4.38 5.84
CA SER A 28 -8.43 3.45 4.75
C SER A 28 -8.22 2.02 5.25
N VAL A 29 -8.32 1.06 4.33
CA VAL A 29 -7.98 -0.34 4.57
C VAL A 29 -6.99 -0.86 3.55
N TYR A 30 -6.17 -1.82 3.96
CA TYR A 30 -5.41 -2.65 3.03
C TYR A 30 -5.78 -4.13 3.17
N PHE A 31 -5.77 -4.85 2.06
CA PHE A 31 -6.18 -6.25 2.01
C PHE A 31 -5.45 -7.00 0.89
N GLY A 32 -5.27 -8.31 1.07
CA GLY A 32 -4.82 -9.21 0.00
C GLY A 32 -6.02 -9.79 -0.74
N ALA A 33 -5.87 -10.03 -2.04
CA ALA A 33 -6.80 -10.84 -2.82
C ALA A 33 -6.03 -11.89 -3.63
N GLY A 34 -6.55 -13.11 -3.69
CA GLY A 34 -5.90 -14.22 -4.37
C GLY A 34 -4.56 -14.64 -3.75
N GLY A 35 -3.67 -15.18 -4.58
CA GLY A 35 -2.40 -15.81 -4.17
C GLY A 35 -1.16 -14.90 -4.14
N LEU A 36 -1.21 -13.73 -4.80
CA LEU A 36 -0.04 -12.86 -5.03
C LEU A 36 0.30 -11.93 -3.85
N ASN A 37 0.01 -12.35 -2.62
CA ASN A 37 0.29 -11.59 -1.40
C ASN A 37 0.84 -12.49 -0.30
N MET A 38 1.69 -11.94 0.56
CA MET A 38 2.40 -12.75 1.57
C MET A 38 1.50 -13.40 2.64
N ARG A 39 0.26 -12.92 2.80
CA ARG A 39 -0.71 -13.49 3.75
C ARG A 39 -1.67 -14.49 3.12
N ALA A 40 -1.45 -14.87 1.85
CA ALA A 40 -2.34 -15.78 1.14
C ALA A 40 -2.52 -17.17 1.77
N ARG A 41 -1.61 -17.55 2.67
CA ARG A 41 -1.68 -18.81 3.42
C ARG A 41 -2.23 -18.69 4.84
N SER A 42 -2.45 -17.48 5.36
CA SER A 42 -2.80 -17.24 6.77
C SER A 42 -4.10 -16.47 6.99
N SER A 43 -4.75 -15.94 5.94
CA SER A 43 -6.06 -15.29 6.00
C SER A 43 -7.12 -16.01 5.16
N PHE A 44 -8.39 -15.87 5.57
CA PHE A 44 -9.56 -16.12 4.71
C PHE A 44 -9.55 -15.06 3.60
N ASN A 45 -8.76 -15.30 2.55
CA ASN A 45 -8.48 -14.29 1.54
C ASN A 45 -9.71 -13.93 0.70
N PHE A 46 -9.85 -12.64 0.42
CA PHE A 46 -10.75 -12.17 -0.62
C PHE A 46 -10.36 -12.76 -1.98
N GLY A 47 -11.35 -13.01 -2.83
CA GLY A 47 -11.16 -13.30 -4.24
C GLY A 47 -11.07 -12.02 -5.09
N ALA A 48 -10.68 -12.17 -6.36
CA ALA A 48 -10.75 -11.07 -7.32
C ALA A 48 -12.19 -10.56 -7.50
N ASP A 49 -13.18 -11.46 -7.43
CA ASP A 49 -14.60 -11.11 -7.56
C ASP A 49 -15.14 -10.29 -6.37
N ASP A 50 -14.44 -10.30 -5.22
CA ASP A 50 -14.84 -9.53 -4.04
C ASP A 50 -14.45 -8.05 -4.13
N LEU A 51 -13.50 -7.69 -5.01
CA LEU A 51 -12.93 -6.35 -5.10
C LEU A 51 -13.99 -5.26 -5.28
N GLY A 52 -14.93 -5.47 -6.21
CA GLY A 52 -16.00 -4.50 -6.45
C GLY A 52 -16.90 -4.29 -5.22
N ARG A 53 -17.15 -5.33 -4.43
CA ARG A 53 -17.92 -5.24 -3.20
C ARG A 53 -17.15 -4.52 -2.11
N ILE A 54 -15.85 -4.81 -1.95
CA ILE A 54 -14.96 -4.12 -1.00
C ILE A 54 -14.93 -2.62 -1.32
N SER A 55 -14.64 -2.25 -2.57
CA SER A 55 -14.57 -0.85 -2.98
C SER A 55 -15.92 -0.13 -2.81
N SER A 56 -17.05 -0.83 -3.04
CA SER A 56 -18.38 -0.27 -2.75
C SER A 56 -18.59 0.03 -1.26
N ILE A 57 -18.19 -0.89 -0.37
CA ILE A 57 -18.30 -0.69 1.08
C ILE A 57 -17.41 0.48 1.52
N CYS A 58 -16.14 0.50 1.12
CA CYS A 58 -15.21 1.56 1.49
C CYS A 58 -15.70 2.93 1.01
N ARG A 59 -16.10 3.03 -0.26
CA ARG A 59 -16.63 4.28 -0.84
C ARG A 59 -17.87 4.80 -0.10
N LYS A 60 -18.81 3.92 0.26
CA LYS A 60 -20.02 4.30 1.01
C LYS A 60 -19.70 4.84 2.41
N ASN A 61 -18.55 4.49 2.97
CA ASN A 61 -18.12 4.94 4.29
C ASN A 61 -17.00 6.02 4.21
N GLY A 62 -16.71 6.55 3.02
CA GLY A 62 -15.69 7.58 2.84
C GLY A 62 -14.25 7.08 3.06
N MET A 63 -14.03 5.77 2.98
CA MET A 63 -12.73 5.14 3.20
C MET A 63 -12.03 4.82 1.88
N LYS A 64 -10.70 4.89 1.88
CA LYS A 64 -9.89 4.35 0.78
C LYS A 64 -9.62 2.85 0.95
N ASN A 65 -9.29 2.19 -0.13
CA ASN A 65 -9.08 0.76 -0.16
C ASN A 65 -7.88 0.39 -1.04
N TYR A 66 -6.92 -0.33 -0.46
CA TYR A 66 -5.64 -0.66 -1.08
C TYR A 66 -5.45 -2.17 -1.17
N ILE A 67 -5.12 -2.66 -2.37
CA ILE A 67 -4.77 -4.07 -2.56
C ILE A 67 -3.28 -4.28 -2.30
N THR A 68 -2.90 -5.35 -1.60
CA THR A 68 -1.50 -5.73 -1.42
C THR A 68 -1.10 -6.76 -2.48
N LEU A 69 -0.11 -6.43 -3.31
CA LEU A 69 0.55 -7.33 -4.26
C LEU A 69 2.05 -7.28 -3.98
N ASN A 70 2.43 -7.90 -2.86
CA ASN A 70 3.73 -7.75 -2.25
C ASN A 70 4.49 -9.08 -2.15
N ALA A 71 4.02 -10.12 -2.83
CA ALA A 71 4.81 -11.32 -3.05
C ALA A 71 5.90 -11.06 -4.11
N VAL A 72 6.92 -11.92 -4.13
CA VAL A 72 7.86 -11.99 -5.27
C VAL A 72 7.07 -12.54 -6.46
N ILE A 73 7.23 -11.92 -7.63
CA ILE A 73 6.53 -12.35 -8.85
C ILE A 73 7.54 -13.08 -9.75
N TYR A 74 7.22 -14.32 -10.12
CA TYR A 74 7.98 -15.06 -11.13
C TYR A 74 7.46 -14.76 -12.54
N ASP A 75 8.29 -14.97 -13.57
CA ASP A 75 7.91 -14.74 -14.97
C ASP A 75 6.61 -15.48 -15.36
N SER A 76 6.40 -16.68 -14.81
CA SER A 76 5.19 -17.48 -15.03
C SER A 76 3.92 -16.88 -14.42
N GLU A 77 4.06 -15.99 -13.44
CA GLU A 77 2.96 -15.34 -12.72
C GLU A 77 2.68 -13.92 -13.24
N ARG A 78 3.49 -13.43 -14.19
CA ARG A 78 3.41 -12.06 -14.73
C ARG A 78 2.02 -11.74 -15.28
N GLU A 79 1.45 -12.63 -16.10
CA GLU A 79 0.13 -12.39 -16.67
C GLU A 79 -0.98 -12.39 -15.60
N GLU A 80 -0.85 -13.22 -14.56
CA GLU A 80 -1.81 -13.23 -13.45
C GLU A 80 -1.75 -11.93 -12.64
N MET A 81 -0.53 -11.44 -12.38
CA MET A 81 -0.27 -10.16 -11.74
C MET A 81 -0.89 -9.00 -12.52
N GLU A 82 -0.67 -8.94 -13.83
CA GLU A 82 -1.24 -7.90 -14.71
C GLU A 82 -2.78 -7.93 -14.66
N ARG A 83 -3.39 -9.12 -14.80
CA ARG A 83 -4.85 -9.29 -14.70
C ARG A 83 -5.41 -8.84 -13.35
N MET A 84 -4.71 -9.12 -12.26
CA MET A 84 -5.13 -8.71 -10.91
C MET A 84 -5.10 -7.18 -10.76
N ILE A 85 -4.06 -6.51 -11.27
CA ILE A 85 -3.99 -5.04 -11.28
C ILE A 85 -5.15 -4.45 -12.11
N ASP A 86 -5.37 -4.96 -13.32
CA ASP A 86 -6.46 -4.48 -14.19
C ASP A 86 -7.82 -4.66 -13.52
N THR A 87 -8.05 -5.81 -12.89
CA THR A 87 -9.29 -6.09 -12.16
C THR A 87 -9.46 -5.16 -10.96
N ALA A 88 -8.39 -4.86 -10.22
CA ALA A 88 -8.43 -3.92 -9.10
C ALA A 88 -8.78 -2.50 -9.55
N ILE A 89 -8.19 -2.02 -10.64
CA ILE A 89 -8.49 -0.70 -11.23
C ILE A 89 -9.97 -0.63 -11.63
N ILE A 90 -10.46 -1.60 -12.39
CA ILE A 90 -11.85 -1.65 -12.88
C ILE A 90 -12.85 -1.74 -11.71
N SER A 91 -12.48 -2.46 -10.64
CA SER A 91 -13.30 -2.62 -9.44
C SER A 91 -13.37 -1.37 -8.57
N GLY A 92 -12.51 -0.37 -8.82
CA GLY A 92 -12.46 0.88 -8.07
C GLY A 92 -11.63 0.79 -6.78
N VAL A 93 -10.59 -0.05 -6.78
CA VAL A 93 -9.52 -0.02 -5.76
C VAL A 93 -8.72 1.28 -5.91
N ASP A 94 -8.28 1.87 -4.80
CA ASP A 94 -7.64 3.20 -4.81
C ASP A 94 -6.13 3.16 -5.06
N GLY A 95 -5.50 2.00 -4.90
CA GLY A 95 -4.06 1.82 -5.15
C GLY A 95 -3.57 0.43 -4.77
N VAL A 96 -2.30 0.16 -5.10
CA VAL A 96 -1.60 -1.07 -4.76
C VAL A 96 -0.46 -0.80 -3.78
N ILE A 97 -0.32 -1.67 -2.78
CA ILE A 97 0.88 -1.73 -1.93
C ILE A 97 1.79 -2.83 -2.50
N ALA A 98 2.95 -2.43 -3.02
CA ALA A 98 3.83 -3.31 -3.80
C ALA A 98 5.31 -3.20 -3.39
N SER A 99 6.06 -4.27 -3.63
CA SER A 99 7.52 -4.33 -3.48
C SER A 99 8.24 -4.93 -4.68
N ASP A 100 7.59 -5.82 -5.42
CA ASP A 100 8.17 -6.36 -6.65
C ASP A 100 8.17 -5.29 -7.74
N MET A 101 9.30 -5.14 -8.44
CA MET A 101 9.48 -4.08 -9.44
C MET A 101 8.54 -4.26 -10.64
N SER A 102 8.19 -5.50 -11.00
CA SER A 102 7.25 -5.76 -12.10
C SER A 102 5.85 -5.26 -11.78
N VAL A 103 5.41 -5.41 -10.51
CA VAL A 103 4.13 -4.88 -10.02
C VAL A 103 4.15 -3.36 -9.99
N ILE A 104 5.22 -2.77 -9.46
CA ILE A 104 5.39 -1.31 -9.35
C ILE A 104 5.38 -0.66 -10.74
N GLU A 105 6.18 -1.18 -11.68
CA GLU A 105 6.29 -0.64 -13.03
C GLU A 105 4.96 -0.77 -13.79
N TYR A 106 4.30 -1.93 -13.70
CA TYR A 106 3.03 -2.13 -14.39
C TYR A 106 1.93 -1.23 -13.82
N ALA A 107 1.74 -1.20 -12.50
CA ALA A 107 0.76 -0.34 -11.85
C ALA A 107 0.99 1.15 -12.20
N PHE A 108 2.24 1.61 -12.14
CA PHE A 108 2.61 2.97 -12.51
C PHE A 108 2.25 3.29 -13.97
N ARG A 109 2.53 2.38 -14.91
CA ARG A 109 2.17 2.55 -16.34
C ARG A 109 0.66 2.58 -16.59
N GLN A 110 -0.12 1.85 -15.79
CA GLN A 110 -1.58 1.91 -15.85
C GLN A 110 -2.16 3.16 -15.15
N GLY A 111 -1.31 4.02 -14.55
CA GLY A 111 -1.76 5.15 -13.75
C GLY A 111 -2.41 4.74 -12.42
N PHE A 112 -2.17 3.52 -11.95
CA PHE A 112 -2.70 3.01 -10.70
C PHE A 112 -1.80 3.44 -9.53
N PRO A 113 -2.31 4.15 -8.52
CA PRO A 113 -1.48 4.67 -7.44
C PRO A 113 -0.68 3.58 -6.71
N VAL A 114 0.62 3.81 -6.55
CA VAL A 114 1.52 2.87 -5.87
C VAL A 114 1.89 3.39 -4.49
N HIS A 115 1.69 2.53 -3.50
CA HIS A 115 2.25 2.64 -2.16
C HIS A 115 3.45 1.69 -2.06
N LEU A 116 4.61 2.24 -1.71
CA LEU A 116 5.87 1.51 -1.61
C LEU A 116 5.88 0.69 -0.32
N SER A 117 5.85 -0.64 -0.45
CA SER A 117 5.79 -1.58 0.67
C SER A 117 7.06 -1.54 1.52
N THR A 118 6.92 -1.82 2.82
CA THR A 118 8.04 -1.94 3.78
C THR A 118 9.09 -2.96 3.34
N GLN A 119 8.71 -3.93 2.50
CA GLN A 119 9.62 -4.94 1.93
C GLN A 119 10.68 -4.36 0.97
N LEU A 120 10.50 -3.12 0.48
CA LEU A 120 11.55 -2.42 -0.26
C LEU A 120 12.71 -1.98 0.63
N ASN A 121 12.57 -2.09 1.95
CA ASN A 121 13.61 -1.76 2.94
C ASN A 121 14.19 -0.34 2.75
N ILE A 122 13.31 0.64 2.50
CA ILE A 122 13.70 2.05 2.32
C ILE A 122 14.18 2.60 3.67
N SER A 123 15.50 2.65 3.84
CA SER A 123 16.18 2.99 5.10
C SER A 123 16.91 4.33 5.08
N ASN A 124 16.95 5.02 3.94
CA ASN A 124 17.66 6.28 3.76
C ASN A 124 17.01 7.15 2.68
N THR A 125 17.40 8.43 2.62
CA THR A 125 16.86 9.42 1.68
C THR A 125 17.13 9.06 0.21
N ASP A 126 18.28 8.46 -0.10
CA ASP A 126 18.63 8.13 -1.49
C ASP A 126 17.74 7.01 -2.05
N ALA A 127 17.52 5.96 -1.25
CA ALA A 127 16.55 4.91 -1.56
C ALA A 127 15.15 5.50 -1.71
N LEU A 128 14.72 6.37 -0.79
CA LEU A 128 13.41 7.01 -0.89
C LEU A 128 13.30 7.81 -2.19
N ARG A 129 14.31 8.61 -2.54
CA ARG A 129 14.30 9.43 -3.76
C ARG A 129 14.21 8.59 -5.02
N PHE A 130 14.91 7.46 -5.06
CA PHE A 130 14.83 6.51 -6.16
C PHE A 130 13.39 5.98 -6.33
N TYR A 131 12.78 5.49 -5.25
CA TYR A 131 11.44 4.90 -5.33
C TYR A 131 10.31 5.93 -5.44
N ALA A 132 10.50 7.16 -4.97
CA ALA A 132 9.52 8.24 -5.07
C ALA A 132 9.13 8.54 -6.52
N ALA A 133 9.97 8.20 -7.51
CA ALA A 133 9.60 8.30 -8.92
C ALA A 133 8.37 7.44 -9.30
N TYR A 134 8.02 6.43 -8.49
CA TYR A 134 6.96 5.47 -8.79
C TYR A 134 5.77 5.53 -7.82
N GLY A 135 5.92 6.11 -6.62
CA GLY A 135 4.88 6.10 -5.60
C GLY A 135 4.85 7.34 -4.72
N ASP A 136 3.65 7.69 -4.24
CA ASP A 136 3.40 8.86 -3.39
C ASP A 136 3.52 8.58 -1.89
N VAL A 137 3.49 7.31 -1.50
CA VAL A 137 3.56 6.87 -0.10
C VAL A 137 4.64 5.81 0.05
N ALA A 138 5.47 5.95 1.08
CA ALA A 138 6.48 4.95 1.42
C ALA A 138 6.31 4.46 2.86
N VAL A 139 6.15 3.15 3.01
CA VAL A 139 6.30 2.49 4.30
C VAL A 139 7.80 2.26 4.50
N LEU A 140 8.39 2.94 5.48
CA LEU A 140 9.84 2.87 5.70
C LEU A 140 10.29 1.52 6.28
N ALA A 141 11.60 1.28 6.24
CA ALA A 141 12.26 0.15 6.87
C ALA A 141 11.97 0.10 8.38
N ARG A 142 11.79 -1.11 8.92
CA ARG A 142 11.39 -1.34 10.33
C ARG A 142 12.54 -1.15 11.31
N GLU A 143 13.77 -1.15 10.81
CA GLU A 143 15.02 -1.02 11.55
C GLU A 143 15.37 0.45 11.84
N LEU A 144 14.56 1.40 11.37
CA LEU A 144 14.76 2.82 11.63
C LEU A 144 14.20 3.22 12.99
N ASP A 145 15.03 3.92 13.76
CA ASP A 145 14.59 4.70 14.91
C ASP A 145 13.88 6.00 14.46
N LEU A 146 13.17 6.65 15.40
CA LEU A 146 12.43 7.88 15.11
C LEU A 146 13.32 9.04 14.66
N ASP A 147 14.59 9.09 15.09
CA ASP A 147 15.52 10.14 14.68
C ASP A 147 15.93 9.97 13.21
N ARG A 148 16.12 8.73 12.75
CA ARG A 148 16.38 8.41 11.34
C ARG A 148 15.16 8.73 10.49
N VAL A 149 13.96 8.36 10.94
CA VAL A 149 12.70 8.71 10.24
C VAL A 149 12.54 10.23 10.13
N LYS A 150 12.80 10.96 11.22
CA LYS A 150 12.76 12.43 11.23
C LYS A 150 13.71 13.03 10.19
N ARG A 151 14.95 12.54 10.08
CA ARG A 151 15.91 13.01 9.08
C ARG A 151 15.43 12.78 7.65
N ILE A 152 14.83 11.63 7.36
CA ILE A 152 14.23 11.34 6.05
C ILE A 152 13.09 12.33 5.77
N HIS A 153 12.19 12.54 6.75
CA HIS A 153 11.09 13.50 6.61
C HIS A 153 11.57 14.94 6.35
N GLU A 154 12.60 15.39 7.07
CA GLU A 154 13.20 16.71 6.85
C GLU A 154 13.80 16.83 5.45
N ALA A 155 14.44 15.77 4.94
CA ALA A 155 14.98 15.72 3.60
C ALA A 155 13.88 15.79 2.52
N ILE A 156 12.77 15.06 2.69
CA ILE A 156 11.60 15.15 1.79
C ILE A 156 11.16 16.61 1.64
N ARG A 157 11.05 17.33 2.77
CA ARG A 157 10.61 18.73 2.78
C ARG A 157 11.63 19.68 2.17
N LYS A 158 12.91 19.51 2.52
CA LYS A 158 14.00 20.41 2.09
C LYS A 158 14.32 20.25 0.61
N GLU A 159 14.33 19.02 0.12
CA GLU A 159 14.68 18.68 -1.27
C GLU A 159 13.45 18.60 -2.19
N ASN A 160 12.25 18.78 -1.64
CA ASN A 160 10.98 18.66 -2.34
C ASN A 160 10.82 17.31 -3.08
N ILE A 161 11.12 16.21 -2.39
CA ILE A 161 10.97 14.86 -2.93
C ILE A 161 9.48 14.59 -3.11
N CYS A 162 9.04 14.49 -4.37
CA CYS A 162 7.64 14.32 -4.74
C CYS A 162 7.41 12.97 -5.41
N GLY A 163 6.22 12.41 -5.18
CA GLY A 163 5.73 11.26 -5.92
C GLY A 163 5.10 11.64 -7.26
N PRO A 164 4.58 10.66 -8.03
CA PRO A 164 3.91 10.88 -9.30
C PRO A 164 2.70 11.83 -9.22
N GLY A 165 2.05 11.91 -8.06
CA GLY A 165 0.95 12.83 -7.81
C GLY A 165 1.37 14.30 -7.65
N GLY A 166 2.67 14.61 -7.79
CA GLY A 166 3.22 15.98 -7.72
C GLY A 166 3.24 16.57 -6.31
N LYS A 167 2.97 15.76 -5.29
CA LYS A 167 3.00 16.15 -3.88
C LYS A 167 4.20 15.50 -3.19
N GLN A 168 4.65 16.12 -2.10
CA GLN A 168 5.72 15.57 -1.27
C GLN A 168 5.37 14.15 -0.83
N THR A 169 6.33 13.24 -0.97
CA THR A 169 6.17 11.84 -0.60
C THR A 169 5.74 11.72 0.86
N ARG A 170 4.71 10.92 1.12
CA ARG A 170 4.20 10.66 2.47
C ARG A 170 4.95 9.47 3.06
N ILE A 171 5.27 9.56 4.35
CA ILE A 171 5.80 8.44 5.13
C ILE A 171 4.65 7.75 5.84
N GLU A 172 4.56 6.44 5.69
CA GLU A 172 3.67 5.58 6.46
C GLU A 172 4.49 4.75 7.46
N MET A 173 3.93 4.57 8.67
CA MET A 173 4.57 3.84 9.75
C MET A 173 3.57 2.94 10.48
N PHE A 174 4.03 1.78 10.93
CA PHE A 174 3.25 0.89 11.78
C PHE A 174 3.15 1.44 13.21
N VAL A 175 1.94 1.58 13.72
CA VAL A 175 1.68 2.01 15.11
C VAL A 175 1.61 0.81 16.06
N HIS A 176 1.09 -0.33 15.59
CA HIS A 176 0.99 -1.58 16.34
C HIS A 176 1.05 -2.77 15.37
N GLY A 177 1.56 -3.93 15.83
CA GLY A 177 1.54 -5.17 15.04
C GLY A 177 2.54 -5.26 13.89
N ALA A 178 3.69 -4.56 13.98
CA ALA A 178 4.75 -4.56 12.95
C ALA A 178 5.47 -5.91 12.72
N LEU A 179 5.09 -6.96 13.46
CA LEU A 179 5.63 -8.30 13.34
C LEU A 179 4.87 -9.08 12.26
N CYS A 180 5.29 -8.90 11.01
CA CYS A 180 5.22 -9.96 10.00
C CYS A 180 6.64 -10.54 9.88
N MET A 181 6.80 -11.81 10.24
CA MET A 181 7.99 -12.58 9.87
C MET A 181 7.71 -13.24 8.52
N ALA A 182 8.68 -13.15 7.61
CA ALA A 182 8.71 -13.91 6.37
C ALA A 182 9.29 -15.30 6.65
#